data_AF-A0A845DC82-F1
#
_entry.id   AF-A0A845DC82-F1
#
_cell.length_a   1.000
_cell.length_b   1.000
_cell.length_c   1.000
_cell.angle_alpha   90.00
_cell.angle_beta   90.00
_cell.angle_gamma   90.00
#
_symmetry.space_group_name_H-M   'P 1'
#
loop_
_entity.id
_entity.type
_entity.pdbx_description
1 polymer ?
#
loop_
_entity_poly.entity_id
_entity_poly.type
_entity_poly.pdbx_seq_one_letter_code
_entity_poly.pdbx_strand_id
1 'polypeptide(L)'
;RRDRLVHVMEAYVVGAVPPYSQLIGGKLVAALMGSKEVRRAYERRYLDRQSVIRQRKHRARLVLLTTTSALGRSSIYNRLSIPEGPRFLRIGTTKGFGHFHLYGEVFDLLRDHLEKTGHPYASGNRFGMGPNWKLRVARAALEDIGIDGDSILKHGIEREVYAIPLAENWKKVLSGEHQRVRSLTKPAAEISEFCLDRWIVPRSERDASFRSFDSGSILSTLLTGGPEAAW
;
A
#
# COMPACT_ATOMS: atom_id res chain seq x y z
N ARG A 1 -13.95 -19.38 -5.35
CA ARG A 1 -12.91 -18.42 -5.80
C ARG A 1 -12.72 -17.25 -4.82
N ARG A 2 -13.75 -16.50 -4.43
CA ARG A 2 -13.63 -15.35 -3.48
C ARG A 2 -13.08 -15.74 -2.09
N ASP A 3 -13.42 -16.90 -1.57
CA ASP A 3 -12.99 -17.31 -0.21
C ASP A 3 -11.47 -17.55 -0.08
N ARG A 4 -10.77 -17.73 -1.21
CA ARG A 4 -9.31 -17.90 -1.23
C ARG A 4 -8.53 -16.59 -1.22
N LEU A 5 -9.21 -15.44 -1.35
CA LEU A 5 -8.57 -14.12 -1.22
C LEU A 5 -8.01 -13.88 0.18
N VAL A 6 -8.45 -14.65 1.18
CA VAL A 6 -7.86 -14.66 2.53
C VAL A 6 -6.41 -15.16 2.56
N HIS A 7 -5.89 -15.67 1.46
CA HIS A 7 -4.48 -16.04 1.30
C HIS A 7 -3.65 -14.94 0.62
N VAL A 8 -4.26 -13.79 0.31
CA VAL A 8 -3.65 -12.65 -0.36
C VAL A 8 -3.66 -11.46 0.58
N MET A 9 -2.59 -10.68 0.58
CA MET A 9 -2.53 -9.38 1.25
C MET A 9 -2.10 -8.33 0.24
N GLU A 10 -2.72 -7.15 0.32
CA GLU A 10 -2.26 -5.98 -0.41
C GLU A 10 -1.42 -5.09 0.51
N ALA A 11 -0.21 -4.77 0.08
CA ALA A 11 0.59 -3.75 0.72
C ALA A 11 0.23 -2.40 0.10
N TYR A 12 -0.66 -1.69 0.78
CA TYR A 12 -1.26 -0.46 0.26
C TYR A 12 -0.28 0.72 0.22
N VAL A 13 0.57 0.86 1.24
CA VAL A 13 1.62 1.89 1.30
C VAL A 13 2.95 1.19 1.53
N VAL A 14 3.88 1.42 0.61
CA VAL A 14 5.24 0.87 0.67
C VAL A 14 6.22 1.99 0.38
N GLY A 15 7.10 2.23 1.34
CA GLY A 15 8.09 3.28 1.26
C GLY A 15 8.90 3.35 2.54
N ALA A 16 9.97 4.12 2.51
CA ALA A 16 10.69 4.51 3.71
C ALA A 16 10.44 5.99 3.97
N VAL A 17 10.36 6.36 5.23
CA VAL A 17 10.33 7.76 5.65
C VAL A 17 11.76 8.33 5.70
N PRO A 18 11.95 9.64 5.56
CA PRO A 18 13.22 10.27 5.90
C PRO A 18 13.68 9.93 7.33
N PRO A 19 14.99 9.77 7.58
CA PRO A 19 16.08 9.90 6.62
C PRO A 19 16.30 8.65 5.75
N TYR A 20 15.65 7.53 6.06
CA TYR A 20 15.88 6.25 5.38
C TYR A 20 15.50 6.26 3.89
N SER A 21 14.55 7.11 3.47
CA SER A 21 14.26 7.32 2.05
C SER A 21 15.48 7.79 1.24
N GLN A 22 16.33 8.62 1.84
CA GLN A 22 17.55 9.17 1.23
C GLN A 22 18.60 8.06 1.02
N LEU A 23 18.56 7.02 1.87
CA LEU A 23 19.37 5.81 1.81
C LEU A 23 18.78 4.69 0.93
N ILE A 24 17.76 4.99 0.11
CA ILE A 24 17.05 3.98 -0.70
C ILE A 24 16.39 2.90 0.18
N GLY A 25 16.04 3.24 1.42
CA GLY A 25 15.37 2.35 2.37
C GLY A 25 14.03 1.82 1.84
N GLY A 26 13.38 2.52 0.91
CA GLY A 26 12.16 2.04 0.24
C GLY A 26 12.37 0.71 -0.48
N LYS A 27 13.56 0.43 -1.04
CA LYS A 27 13.88 -0.88 -1.63
C LYS A 27 14.01 -1.97 -0.58
N LEU A 28 14.61 -1.65 0.57
CA LEU A 28 14.70 -2.59 1.69
C LEU A 28 13.30 -2.94 2.20
N VAL A 29 12.44 -1.94 2.44
CA VAL A 29 11.05 -2.17 2.87
C VAL A 29 10.31 -3.04 1.84
N ALA A 30 10.44 -2.74 0.55
CA ALA A 30 9.85 -3.53 -0.52
C ALA A 30 10.38 -4.99 -0.53
N ALA A 31 11.67 -5.21 -0.28
CA ALA A 31 12.23 -6.56 -0.21
C ALA A 31 11.70 -7.31 1.02
N LEU A 32 11.65 -6.66 2.18
CA LEU A 32 11.19 -7.23 3.44
C LEU A 32 9.71 -7.65 3.42
N MET A 33 8.89 -7.09 2.52
CA MET A 33 7.54 -7.57 2.27
C MET A 33 7.51 -9.08 2.02
N GLY A 34 8.49 -9.62 1.29
CA GLY A 34 8.58 -11.04 0.97
C GLY A 34 9.23 -11.92 2.05
N SER A 35 9.48 -11.38 3.24
CA SER A 35 10.15 -12.11 4.33
C SER A 35 9.26 -13.14 5.01
N LYS A 36 9.91 -14.11 5.65
CA LYS A 36 9.27 -15.12 6.50
C LYS A 36 8.53 -14.48 7.67
N GLU A 37 9.02 -13.35 8.17
CA GLU A 37 8.52 -12.58 9.30
C GLU A 37 7.18 -11.94 8.95
N VAL A 38 7.05 -11.33 7.77
CA VAL A 38 5.77 -10.79 7.29
C VAL A 38 4.73 -11.90 7.13
N ARG A 39 5.11 -13.03 6.53
CA ARG A 39 4.23 -14.20 6.42
C ARG A 39 3.75 -14.68 7.81
N ARG A 40 4.67 -14.83 8.76
CA ARG A 40 4.35 -15.24 10.13
C ARG A 40 3.49 -14.21 10.86
N ALA A 41 3.74 -12.92 10.67
CA ALA A 41 2.93 -11.85 11.28
C ALA A 41 1.50 -11.88 10.76
N TYR A 42 1.32 -12.07 9.45
CA TYR A 42 0.00 -12.27 8.85
C TYR A 42 -0.70 -13.49 9.43
N GLU A 43 -0.03 -14.65 9.47
CA GLU A 43 -0.59 -15.88 10.03
C GLU A 43 -0.98 -15.69 11.51
N ARG A 44 -0.14 -15.08 12.35
CA ARG A 44 -0.49 -14.78 13.76
C ARG A 44 -1.74 -13.91 13.88
N ARG A 45 -1.92 -12.96 12.95
CA ARG A 45 -3.05 -12.02 12.98
C ARG A 45 -4.34 -12.63 12.45
N TYR A 46 -4.30 -13.47 11.42
CA TYR A 46 -5.49 -13.89 10.67
C TYR A 46 -5.80 -15.38 10.75
N LEU A 47 -4.85 -16.24 11.13
CA LEU A 47 -5.10 -17.67 11.25
C LEU A 47 -6.07 -17.95 12.41
N ASP A 48 -7.09 -18.76 12.12
CA ASP A 48 -8.13 -19.21 13.05
C ASP A 48 -8.93 -18.08 13.72
N ARG A 49 -8.81 -16.85 13.21
CA ARG A 49 -9.64 -15.71 13.62
C ARG A 49 -11.00 -15.76 12.94
N GLN A 50 -12.02 -15.39 13.70
CA GLN A 50 -13.38 -15.21 13.21
C GLN A 50 -13.52 -13.84 12.54
N SER A 51 -14.00 -13.80 11.31
CA SER A 51 -14.26 -12.54 10.62
C SER A 51 -15.43 -11.79 11.27
N VAL A 52 -15.32 -10.46 11.41
CA VAL A 52 -16.38 -9.60 11.98
C VAL A 52 -17.69 -9.70 11.18
N ILE A 53 -17.60 -9.68 9.84
CA ILE A 53 -18.77 -9.61 8.96
C ILE A 53 -19.40 -10.98 8.76
N ARG A 54 -18.60 -12.00 8.38
CA ARG A 54 -19.13 -13.33 8.00
C ARG A 54 -19.19 -14.31 9.17
N GLN A 55 -18.65 -13.96 10.34
CA GLN A 55 -18.60 -14.80 11.53
C GLN A 55 -17.98 -16.20 11.29
N ARG A 56 -17.05 -16.34 10.32
CA ARG A 56 -16.37 -17.61 10.00
C ARG A 56 -14.90 -17.59 10.39
N LYS A 57 -14.37 -18.73 10.86
CA LYS A 57 -12.94 -18.92 11.10
C LYS A 57 -12.20 -19.07 9.77
N HIS A 58 -11.12 -18.32 9.60
CA HIS A 58 -10.31 -18.38 8.39
C HIS A 58 -9.01 -19.16 8.62
N ARG A 59 -8.69 -20.10 7.73
CA ARG A 59 -7.36 -20.74 7.67
C ARG A 59 -6.41 -19.91 6.81
N ALA A 60 -6.22 -18.65 7.19
CA ALA A 60 -5.46 -17.66 6.42
C ALA A 60 -3.96 -17.99 6.40
N ARG A 61 -3.49 -18.55 5.29
CA ARG A 61 -2.06 -18.74 4.99
C ARG A 61 -1.67 -17.76 3.90
N LEU A 62 -0.74 -16.85 4.16
CA LEU A 62 -0.32 -15.86 3.18
C LEU A 62 0.54 -16.52 2.09
N VAL A 63 0.07 -16.48 0.84
CA VAL A 63 0.78 -17.08 -0.32
C VAL A 63 1.16 -16.06 -1.38
N LEU A 64 0.52 -14.89 -1.37
CA LEU A 64 0.74 -13.83 -2.36
C LEU A 64 0.60 -12.47 -1.69
N LEU A 65 1.54 -11.58 -1.95
CA LEU A 65 1.39 -10.16 -1.71
C LEU A 65 1.15 -9.44 -3.02
N THR A 66 0.30 -8.42 -3.00
CA THR A 66 0.14 -7.48 -4.11
C THR A 66 0.49 -6.07 -3.69
N THR A 67 0.97 -5.26 -4.63
CA THR A 67 1.14 -3.82 -4.43
C THR A 67 0.93 -3.12 -5.76
N THR A 68 0.47 -1.88 -5.70
CA THR A 68 0.45 -0.98 -6.86
C THR A 68 1.62 -0.02 -6.80
N SER A 69 2.08 0.46 -7.96
CA SER A 69 2.96 1.63 -8.03
C SER A 69 2.20 2.91 -7.68
N ALA A 70 2.95 3.99 -7.38
CA ALA A 70 2.36 5.30 -7.14
C ALA A 70 1.83 5.95 -8.43
N LEU A 71 2.70 6.05 -9.45
CA LEU A 71 2.44 6.69 -10.75
C LEU A 71 3.11 5.85 -11.86
N GLY A 72 2.37 4.98 -12.54
CA GLY A 72 2.91 4.21 -13.67
C GLY A 72 4.00 3.19 -13.30
N ARG A 73 5.11 3.18 -14.02
CA ARG A 73 6.15 2.13 -13.88
C ARG A 73 7.04 2.35 -12.66
N SER A 74 7.16 1.37 -11.77
CA SER A 74 7.99 1.48 -10.55
C SER A 74 9.41 0.92 -10.75
N SER A 75 10.43 1.77 -10.63
CA SER A 75 11.83 1.33 -10.69
C SER A 75 12.24 0.50 -9.47
N ILE A 76 11.56 0.67 -8.33
CA ILE A 76 11.75 -0.14 -7.12
C ILE A 76 11.41 -1.59 -7.44
N TYR A 77 10.16 -1.86 -7.84
CA TYR A 77 9.67 -3.22 -8.02
C TYR A 77 10.29 -3.90 -9.24
N ASN A 78 10.53 -3.17 -10.34
CA ASN A 78 11.10 -3.75 -11.55
C ASN A 78 12.56 -4.18 -11.43
N ARG A 79 13.34 -3.56 -10.53
CA ARG A 79 14.78 -3.82 -10.40
C ARG A 79 15.16 -4.56 -9.12
N LEU A 80 14.21 -4.76 -8.21
CA LEU A 80 14.45 -5.46 -6.96
C LEU A 80 14.52 -6.97 -7.24
N SER A 81 15.70 -7.53 -7.01
CA SER A 81 15.95 -8.96 -7.12
C SER A 81 16.87 -9.39 -5.98
N ILE A 82 16.36 -10.24 -5.10
CA ILE A 82 17.12 -10.89 -4.03
C ILE A 82 17.41 -12.32 -4.49
N PRO A 83 18.67 -12.80 -4.49
CA PRO A 83 18.99 -14.18 -4.82
C PRO A 83 18.17 -15.15 -3.98
N GLU A 84 17.45 -16.07 -4.62
CA GLU A 84 16.56 -17.05 -3.97
C GLU A 84 15.55 -16.43 -2.98
N GLY A 85 15.25 -15.14 -3.17
CA GLY A 85 14.43 -14.35 -2.27
C GLY A 85 13.23 -13.72 -2.97
N PRO A 86 12.68 -12.65 -2.37
CA PRO A 86 11.53 -11.94 -2.92
C PRO A 86 11.78 -11.44 -4.35
N ARG A 87 10.83 -11.75 -5.24
CA ARG A 87 10.81 -11.25 -6.62
C ARG A 87 9.43 -10.69 -6.95
N PHE A 88 9.43 -9.50 -7.55
CA PHE A 88 8.22 -8.84 -8.01
C PHE A 88 7.88 -9.31 -9.43
N LEU A 89 6.64 -9.77 -9.59
CA LEU A 89 6.05 -10.11 -10.87
C LEU A 89 5.11 -8.98 -11.28
N ARG A 90 5.35 -8.36 -12.43
CA ARG A 90 4.35 -7.47 -13.03
C ARG A 90 3.17 -8.33 -13.50
N ILE A 91 1.98 -8.04 -12.99
CA ILE A 91 0.77 -8.83 -13.29
C ILE A 91 -0.31 -8.05 -14.04
N GLY A 92 -0.10 -6.75 -14.29
CA GLY A 92 -0.98 -5.94 -15.12
C GLY A 92 -0.91 -4.46 -14.77
N THR A 93 -1.92 -3.72 -15.21
CA THR A 93 -2.15 -2.33 -14.84
C THR A 93 -3.55 -2.16 -14.29
N THR A 94 -3.75 -1.09 -13.52
CA THR A 94 -5.04 -0.66 -13.00
C THR A 94 -5.22 0.82 -13.24
N LYS A 95 -6.46 1.23 -13.52
CA LYS A 95 -6.92 2.62 -13.58
C LYS A 95 -8.10 2.73 -12.64
N GLY A 96 -8.25 3.86 -11.97
CA GLY A 96 -9.28 3.95 -10.95
C GLY A 96 -9.60 5.35 -10.50
N PHE A 97 -10.38 5.35 -9.43
CA PHE A 97 -10.86 6.55 -8.76
C PHE A 97 -9.89 6.93 -7.64
N GLY A 98 -9.72 8.23 -7.42
CA GLY A 98 -8.87 8.76 -6.36
C GLY A 98 -9.23 10.20 -6.03
N HIS A 99 -8.91 10.61 -4.81
CA HIS A 99 -9.18 11.94 -4.27
C HIS A 99 -7.88 12.69 -3.93
N PHE A 100 -6.74 12.26 -4.48
CA PHE A 100 -5.43 12.83 -4.10
C PHE A 100 -5.28 14.31 -4.49
N HIS A 101 -6.08 14.81 -5.43
CA HIS A 101 -6.14 16.22 -5.82
C HIS A 101 -7.20 17.01 -5.02
N LEU A 102 -8.02 16.32 -4.23
CA LEU A 102 -9.04 16.89 -3.32
C LEU A 102 -8.56 16.69 -1.88
N TYR A 103 -7.52 17.43 -1.50
CA TYR A 103 -6.91 17.37 -0.17
C TYR A 103 -6.88 18.77 0.47
N GLY A 104 -6.65 18.81 1.78
CA GLY A 104 -6.62 20.05 2.55
C GLY A 104 -7.95 20.79 2.46
N GLU A 105 -7.85 22.11 2.26
CA GLU A 105 -8.98 23.04 2.23
C GLU A 105 -10.09 22.63 1.26
N VAL A 106 -9.74 22.14 0.07
CA VAL A 106 -10.73 21.70 -0.93
C VAL A 106 -11.61 20.57 -0.38
N PHE A 107 -11.00 19.60 0.32
CA PHE A 107 -11.76 18.50 0.91
C PHE A 107 -12.65 18.99 2.07
N ASP A 108 -12.13 19.90 2.89
CA ASP A 108 -12.89 20.45 4.01
C ASP A 108 -14.10 21.25 3.52
N LEU A 109 -13.97 22.05 2.46
CA LEU A 109 -15.10 22.75 1.83
C LEU A 109 -16.18 21.78 1.32
N LEU A 110 -15.78 20.69 0.66
CA LEU A 110 -16.73 19.66 0.19
C LEU A 110 -17.45 18.97 1.37
N ARG A 111 -16.73 18.69 2.46
CA ARG A 111 -17.31 18.09 3.66
C ARG A 111 -18.28 19.06 4.34
N ASP A 112 -17.87 20.31 4.52
CA ASP A 112 -18.66 21.34 5.20
C ASP A 112 -19.94 21.66 4.41
N HIS A 113 -19.88 21.59 3.08
CA HIS A 113 -21.08 21.66 2.23
C HIS A 113 -22.08 20.54 2.56
N LEU A 114 -21.60 19.28 2.60
CA LEU A 114 -22.44 18.14 2.99
C LEU A 114 -22.95 18.23 4.44
N GLU A 115 -22.17 18.81 5.35
CA GLU A 115 -22.61 19.03 6.72
C GLU A 115 -23.76 20.03 6.78
N LYS A 116 -23.67 21.14 6.04
CA LYS A 116 -24.74 22.16 5.94
C LYS A 116 -26.02 21.62 5.31
N THR A 117 -25.92 20.67 4.38
CA THR A 117 -27.09 20.00 3.78
C THR A 117 -27.59 18.81 4.59
N GLY A 118 -26.97 18.50 5.75
CA GLY A 118 -27.37 17.40 6.61
C GLY A 118 -27.07 16.01 6.04
N HIS A 119 -26.17 15.92 5.05
CA HIS A 119 -25.87 14.67 4.37
C HIS A 119 -25.04 13.72 5.27
N PRO A 120 -25.42 12.44 5.42
CA PRO A 120 -24.82 11.52 6.40
C PRO A 120 -23.34 11.20 6.15
N TYR A 121 -22.84 11.45 4.95
CA TYR A 121 -21.42 11.27 4.65
C TYR A 121 -20.51 12.30 5.31
N ALA A 122 -21.00 13.47 5.74
CA ALA A 122 -20.16 14.46 6.41
C ALA A 122 -19.45 13.89 7.65
N SER A 123 -20.14 13.05 8.42
CA SER A 123 -19.61 12.39 9.64
C SER A 123 -19.51 10.87 9.53
N GLY A 124 -19.98 10.27 8.43
CA GLY A 124 -20.04 8.82 8.18
C GLY A 124 -18.70 8.13 7.87
N ASN A 125 -17.66 8.38 8.67
CA ASN A 125 -16.30 7.85 8.48
C ASN A 125 -16.04 6.46 9.11
N ARG A 126 -17.05 5.86 9.74
CA ARG A 126 -16.93 4.56 10.43
C ARG A 126 -16.56 3.43 9.48
N PHE A 127 -15.67 2.55 9.95
CA PHE A 127 -15.29 1.33 9.24
C PHE A 127 -16.51 0.43 8.97
N GLY A 128 -16.55 -0.19 7.78
CA GLY A 128 -17.63 -1.09 7.36
C GLY A 128 -18.74 -0.43 6.53
N MET A 129 -18.75 0.90 6.40
CA MET A 129 -19.77 1.65 5.65
C MET A 129 -19.48 1.77 4.14
N GLY A 130 -18.87 0.73 3.56
CA GLY A 130 -18.58 0.67 2.12
C GLY A 130 -17.22 1.24 1.72
N PRO A 131 -17.10 1.91 0.56
CA PRO A 131 -15.82 2.36 -0.05
C PRO A 131 -14.99 3.32 0.82
N ASN A 132 -13.94 3.92 0.25
CA ASN A 132 -13.21 4.97 0.96
C ASN A 132 -14.14 6.15 1.29
N TRP A 133 -14.18 6.57 2.57
CA TRP A 133 -15.05 7.65 3.03
C TRP A 133 -14.82 8.97 2.31
N LYS A 134 -13.55 9.35 2.08
CA LYS A 134 -13.22 10.59 1.37
C LYS A 134 -13.72 10.59 -0.07
N LEU A 135 -13.65 9.45 -0.77
CA LEU A 135 -14.24 9.32 -2.10
C LEU A 135 -15.77 9.48 -2.09
N ARG A 136 -16.46 8.96 -1.07
CA ARG A 136 -17.92 9.14 -0.93
C ARG A 136 -18.30 10.59 -0.67
N VAL A 137 -17.58 11.26 0.24
CA VAL A 137 -17.79 12.69 0.54
C VAL A 137 -17.58 13.53 -0.71
N ALA A 138 -16.42 13.38 -1.36
CA ALA A 138 -16.10 14.16 -2.56
C ALA A 138 -17.14 13.94 -3.66
N ARG A 139 -17.52 12.69 -3.93
CA ARG A 139 -18.53 12.37 -4.93
C ARG A 139 -19.87 13.05 -4.64
N ALA A 140 -20.41 12.83 -3.44
CA ALA A 140 -21.71 13.37 -3.07
C ALA A 140 -21.72 14.91 -3.09
N ALA A 141 -20.64 15.54 -2.60
CA ALA A 141 -20.53 17.00 -2.62
C ALA A 141 -20.45 17.56 -4.06
N LEU A 142 -19.66 16.94 -4.94
CA LEU A 142 -19.54 17.34 -6.35
C LEU A 142 -20.88 17.19 -7.08
N GLU A 143 -21.57 16.07 -6.90
CA GLU A 143 -22.86 15.81 -7.52
C GLU A 143 -23.93 16.82 -7.03
N ASP A 144 -23.93 17.17 -5.75
CA ASP A 144 -24.87 18.15 -5.17
C ASP A 144 -24.68 19.58 -5.72
N ILE A 145 -23.45 19.96 -6.07
CA ILE A 145 -23.14 21.25 -6.72
C ILE A 145 -23.21 21.22 -8.25
N GLY A 146 -23.71 20.12 -8.83
CA GLY A 146 -23.91 19.99 -10.28
C GLY A 146 -22.64 19.65 -11.09
N ILE A 147 -21.58 19.17 -10.43
CA ILE A 147 -20.37 18.68 -11.09
C ILE A 147 -20.43 17.15 -11.17
N ASP A 148 -20.14 16.60 -12.35
CA ASP A 148 -20.04 15.15 -12.50
C ASP A 148 -18.86 14.61 -11.66
N GLY A 149 -19.18 13.89 -10.57
CA GLY A 149 -18.19 13.31 -9.68
C GLY A 149 -17.23 12.34 -10.37
N ASP A 150 -17.67 11.65 -11.43
CA ASP A 150 -16.81 10.74 -12.19
C ASP A 150 -15.74 11.51 -12.98
N SER A 151 -16.10 12.64 -13.61
CA SER A 151 -15.17 13.48 -14.36
C SER A 151 -13.97 13.95 -13.53
N ILE A 152 -14.19 14.16 -12.22
CA ILE A 152 -13.16 14.63 -11.28
C ILE A 152 -12.42 13.43 -10.64
N LEU A 153 -13.17 12.47 -10.09
CA LEU A 153 -12.57 11.40 -9.29
C LEU A 153 -11.87 10.34 -10.14
N LYS A 154 -12.25 10.16 -11.41
CA LYS A 154 -11.64 9.21 -12.33
C LYS A 154 -10.40 9.82 -12.98
N HIS A 155 -9.33 9.96 -12.19
CA HIS A 155 -8.09 10.61 -12.59
C HIS A 155 -7.31 9.93 -13.74
N GLY A 156 -7.72 8.75 -14.22
CA GLY A 156 -7.11 8.07 -15.37
C GLY A 156 -5.68 7.55 -15.17
N ILE A 157 -4.98 7.97 -14.10
CA ILE A 157 -3.63 7.51 -13.75
C ILE A 157 -3.57 5.99 -13.75
N GLU A 158 -2.76 5.48 -14.67
CA GLU A 158 -2.45 4.07 -14.78
C GLU A 158 -1.36 3.71 -13.77
N ARG A 159 -1.62 2.66 -12.98
CA ARG A 159 -0.66 2.11 -12.01
C ARG A 159 -0.35 0.67 -12.38
N GLU A 160 0.92 0.30 -12.31
CA GLU A 160 1.32 -1.09 -12.47
C GLU A 160 0.96 -1.88 -11.21
N VAL A 161 0.44 -3.08 -11.41
CA VAL A 161 0.14 -4.03 -10.34
C VAL A 161 1.25 -5.07 -10.30
N TYR A 162 1.80 -5.26 -9.12
CA TYR A 162 2.84 -6.25 -8.86
C TYR A 162 2.37 -7.29 -7.87
N ALA A 163 2.90 -8.50 -8.04
CA ALA A 163 2.73 -9.60 -7.12
C ALA A 163 4.08 -10.09 -6.59
N ILE A 164 4.13 -10.45 -5.31
CA ILE A 164 5.25 -11.11 -4.67
C ILE A 164 4.77 -12.48 -4.18
N PRO A 165 5.09 -13.56 -4.88
CA PRO A 165 4.81 -14.91 -4.41
C PRO A 165 5.56 -15.21 -3.11
N LEU A 166 4.85 -15.70 -2.09
CA LEU A 166 5.45 -16.22 -0.85
C LEU A 166 5.36 -17.75 -0.75
N ALA A 167 4.87 -18.38 -1.81
CA ALA A 167 4.78 -19.82 -1.95
C ALA A 167 4.99 -20.20 -3.42
N GLU A 168 5.71 -21.29 -3.67
CA GLU A 168 5.96 -21.79 -5.04
C GLU A 168 4.64 -22.14 -5.75
N ASN A 169 3.72 -22.74 -5.00
CA ASN A 169 2.44 -23.23 -5.49
C ASN A 169 1.29 -22.22 -5.30
N TRP A 170 1.58 -20.92 -5.16
CA TRP A 170 0.60 -19.88 -4.86
C TRP A 170 -0.61 -19.89 -5.83
N LYS A 171 -0.39 -20.06 -7.14
CA LYS A 171 -1.48 -20.12 -8.14
C LYS A 171 -2.43 -21.27 -7.85
N LYS A 172 -1.89 -22.46 -7.57
CA LYS A 172 -2.65 -23.67 -7.24
C LYS A 172 -3.39 -23.56 -5.91
N VAL A 173 -2.82 -22.85 -4.94
CA VAL A 173 -3.51 -22.55 -3.67
C VAL A 173 -4.69 -21.59 -3.90
N LEU A 174 -4.50 -20.56 -4.72
CA LEU A 174 -5.55 -19.59 -5.03
C LEU A 174 -6.65 -20.16 -5.93
N SER A 175 -6.33 -21.11 -6.82
CA SER A 175 -7.34 -21.84 -7.62
C SER A 175 -8.07 -22.92 -6.82
N GLY A 176 -7.49 -23.37 -5.70
CA GLY A 176 -8.07 -24.39 -4.83
C GLY A 176 -7.62 -25.82 -5.13
N GLU A 177 -6.75 -26.01 -6.12
CA GLU A 177 -6.13 -27.30 -6.45
C GLU A 177 -5.26 -27.83 -5.30
N HIS A 178 -4.55 -26.95 -4.60
CA HIS A 178 -3.66 -27.32 -3.50
C HIS A 178 -4.11 -26.70 -2.17
N GLN A 179 -4.18 -27.52 -1.11
CA GLN A 179 -4.43 -27.03 0.25
C GLN A 179 -3.14 -26.77 1.04
N ARG A 180 -2.07 -27.53 0.77
CA ARG A 180 -0.79 -27.40 1.46
C ARG A 180 0.07 -26.33 0.78
N VAL A 181 0.46 -25.31 1.54
CA VAL A 181 1.33 -24.22 1.07
C VAL A 181 2.79 -24.69 1.07
N ARG A 182 3.50 -24.47 -0.05
CA ARG A 182 4.95 -24.67 -0.18
C ARG A 182 5.64 -23.31 -0.09
N SER A 183 6.02 -22.90 1.11
CA SER A 183 6.53 -21.55 1.38
C SER A 183 7.84 -21.27 0.62
N LEU A 184 7.92 -20.06 0.06
CA LEU A 184 9.07 -19.49 -0.63
C LEU A 184 9.38 -18.14 0.03
N THR A 185 10.11 -18.17 1.13
CA THR A 185 10.44 -16.96 1.92
C THR A 185 11.81 -17.09 2.57
N LYS A 186 12.60 -16.02 2.53
CA LYS A 186 13.85 -15.89 3.32
C LYS A 186 13.62 -15.16 4.64
N PRO A 187 14.46 -15.37 5.66
CA PRO A 187 14.48 -14.54 6.87
C PRO A 187 14.74 -13.06 6.53
N ALA A 188 14.11 -12.17 7.29
CA ALA A 188 14.30 -10.73 7.18
C ALA A 188 15.75 -10.32 7.39
N ALA A 189 16.49 -11.04 8.24
CA ALA A 189 17.92 -10.80 8.48
C ALA A 189 18.74 -10.98 7.19
N GLU A 190 18.62 -12.13 6.50
CA GLU A 190 19.30 -12.40 5.23
C GLU A 190 18.92 -11.38 4.14
N ILE A 191 17.63 -11.03 4.05
CA ILE A 191 17.16 -10.01 3.09
C ILE A 191 17.79 -8.65 3.42
N SER A 192 17.82 -8.28 4.70
CA SER A 192 18.36 -7.00 5.16
C SER A 192 19.84 -6.89 4.88
N GLU A 193 20.63 -7.92 5.22
CA GLU A 193 22.07 -7.97 4.98
C GLU A 193 22.39 -7.76 3.50
N PHE A 194 21.74 -8.53 2.61
CA PHE A 194 21.92 -8.34 1.17
C PHE A 194 21.56 -6.92 0.71
N CYS A 195 20.45 -6.36 1.18
CA CYS A 195 20.04 -5.00 0.82
C CYS A 195 21.01 -3.93 1.37
N LEU A 196 21.57 -4.15 2.55
CA LEU A 196 22.55 -3.26 3.17
C LEU A 196 23.80 -3.19 2.31
N ASP A 197 24.41 -4.34 2.02
CA ASP A 197 25.64 -4.45 1.24
C ASP A 197 25.45 -3.96 -0.20
N ARG A 198 24.34 -4.35 -0.83
CA ARG A 198 24.09 -4.07 -2.25
C ARG A 198 23.74 -2.60 -2.50
N TRP A 199 22.97 -1.97 -1.60
CA TRP A 199 22.34 -0.68 -1.89
C TRP A 199 22.56 0.39 -0.82
N ILE A 200 22.33 0.09 0.46
CA ILE A 200 22.25 1.11 1.51
C ILE A 200 23.65 1.61 1.90
N VAL A 201 24.59 0.72 2.20
CA VAL A 201 25.96 1.10 2.59
C VAL A 201 26.64 1.89 1.45
N PRO A 202 26.66 1.40 0.19
CA PRO A 202 27.22 2.18 -0.92
C PRO A 202 26.50 3.50 -1.20
N ARG A 203 25.21 3.62 -0.84
CA ARG A 203 24.48 4.90 -0.95
C ARG A 203 24.93 5.87 0.14
N SER A 204 25.09 5.38 1.37
CA SER A 204 25.50 6.17 2.53
C SER A 204 26.90 6.77 2.40
N GLU A 205 27.79 6.09 1.67
CA GLU A 205 29.14 6.59 1.37
C GLU A 205 29.14 7.71 0.32
N ARG A 206 28.19 7.66 -0.63
CA ARG A 206 28.07 8.65 -1.71
C ARG A 206 27.23 9.86 -1.35
N ASP A 207 26.37 9.74 -0.35
CA ASP A 207 25.42 10.77 0.04
C ASP A 207 25.21 10.75 1.55
N ALA A 208 25.70 11.79 2.23
CA ALA A 208 25.63 11.96 3.67
C ALA A 208 24.42 12.80 4.13
N SER A 209 23.51 13.20 3.24
CA SER A 209 22.32 14.03 3.57
C SER A 209 21.47 13.45 4.71
N PHE A 210 21.45 12.13 4.82
CA PHE A 210 20.73 11.41 5.88
C PHE A 210 21.22 11.74 7.29
N ARG A 211 22.48 12.19 7.44
CA ARG A 211 23.09 12.53 8.73
C ARG A 211 22.64 13.89 9.25
N SER A 212 22.35 14.82 8.34
CA SER A 212 21.88 16.17 8.66
C SER A 212 20.36 16.28 8.67
N PHE A 213 19.65 15.16 8.64
CA PHE A 213 18.19 15.15 8.62
C PHE A 213 17.63 15.54 9.99
N ASP A 214 16.87 16.63 10.03
CA ASP A 214 16.13 17.04 11.22
C ASP A 214 14.78 16.31 11.30
N SER A 215 14.57 15.54 12.38
CA SER A 215 13.29 14.88 12.64
C SER A 215 12.13 15.84 12.89
N GLY A 216 12.42 17.06 13.41
CA GLY A 216 11.43 18.12 13.62
C GLY A 216 10.76 18.56 12.31
N SER A 217 11.49 18.47 11.20
CA SER A 217 10.96 18.75 9.85
C SER A 217 9.78 17.85 9.46
N ILE A 218 9.70 16.62 9.96
CA ILE A 218 8.55 15.72 9.69
C ILE A 218 7.30 16.28 10.36
N LEU A 219 7.40 16.64 11.65
CA LEU A 219 6.28 17.17 12.40
C LEU A 219 5.82 18.50 11.81
N SER A 220 6.76 19.38 11.45
CA SER A 220 6.48 20.63 10.74
C SER A 220 5.71 20.35 9.45
N THR A 221 6.20 19.44 8.60
CA THR A 221 5.54 19.04 7.33
C THR A 221 4.13 18.49 7.56
N LEU A 222 3.92 17.68 8.59
CA LEU A 222 2.60 17.13 8.90
C LEU A 222 1.61 18.19 9.39
N LEU A 223 2.10 19.21 10.11
CA LEU A 223 1.28 20.29 10.65
C LEU A 223 1.00 21.39 9.60
N THR A 224 1.95 21.68 8.73
CA THR A 224 1.86 22.79 7.76
C THR A 224 1.49 22.33 6.34
N GLY A 225 1.38 21.03 6.10
CA GLY A 225 1.14 20.47 4.75
C GLY A 225 2.42 20.33 3.90
N GLY A 226 3.58 20.65 4.47
CA GLY A 226 4.87 20.65 3.78
C GLY A 226 5.19 21.99 3.13
N PRO A 227 6.35 22.11 2.46
CA PRO A 227 6.65 23.29 1.67
C PRO A 227 5.58 23.47 0.59
N GLU A 228 5.23 24.72 0.29
CA GLU A 228 4.43 25.05 -0.90
C GLU A 228 5.07 24.33 -2.09
N ALA A 229 4.24 23.57 -2.79
CA ALA A 229 4.74 22.79 -3.90
C ALA A 229 5.19 23.77 -4.99
N ALA A 230 6.50 23.77 -5.26
CA ALA A 230 7.11 24.57 -6.31
C ALA A 230 6.74 23.97 -7.67
N TRP A 231 5.50 24.18 -8.10
CA TRP A 231 5.07 24.00 -9.49
C TRP A 231 4.66 25.35 -10.06
#